data_AF-A0AAE0A8M1-F1
#
_entry.id   AF-A0AAE0A8M1-F1
#
_cell.length_a   1.000
_cell.length_b   1.000
_cell.length_c   1.000
_cell.angle_alpha   90.00
_cell.angle_beta   90.00
_cell.angle_gamma   90.00
#
_symmetry.space_group_name_H-M   'P 1'
#
loop_
_entity.id
_entity.type
_entity.pdbx_description
1 polymer ?
#
loop_
_entity_poly.entity_id
_entity_poly.type
_entity_poly.pdbx_seq_one_letter_code
_entity_poly.pdbx_strand_id
1 'polypeptide(L)' 'MVIEMNPRVSRSSALASKATGFPIAKMAAKLSVGYSLDEIPNDITKKMPASFEPSIDYVVIKLGDRNDPSTTRQLNFYC' A
#
# COMPACT_ATOMS: atom_id res chain seq x y z
N MET A 1 -15.52 -9.45 -14.71
CA MET A 1 -14.84 -9.00 -15.94
C MET A 1 -13.55 -8.31 -15.53
N VAL A 2 -12.40 -8.85 -15.91
CA VAL A 2 -11.09 -8.24 -15.62
C VAL A 2 -10.83 -7.15 -16.66
N ILE A 3 -10.46 -5.95 -16.20
CA ILE A 3 -10.28 -4.78 -17.08
C ILE A 3 -8.81 -4.56 -17.43
N GLU A 4 -7.91 -4.59 -16.44
CA GLU A 4 -6.47 -4.37 -16.65
C GLU A 4 -5.66 -4.92 -15.46
N MET A 5 -4.41 -5.31 -15.69
CA MET A 5 -3.40 -5.53 -14.66
C MET A 5 -2.20 -4.63 -14.94
N ASN A 6 -1.70 -3.95 -13.90
CA ASN A 6 -0.48 -3.16 -13.98
C ASN A 6 0.65 -3.95 -13.29
N PRO A 7 1.60 -4.55 -14.03
CA PRO A 7 2.67 -5.37 -13.46
C PRO A 7 3.81 -4.50 -12.87
N ARG A 8 3.48 -3.37 -12.25
CA ARG A 8 4.41 -2.46 -11.59
C ARG A 8 3.71 -1.69 -10.48
N VAL A 9 4.50 -1.12 -9.59
CA VAL A 9 4.00 -0.14 -8.62
C VAL A 9 3.38 1.06 -9.35
N SER A 10 2.18 1.43 -8.93
CA SER A 10 1.36 2.48 -9.53
C SER A 10 0.98 3.55 -8.50
N ARG A 11 0.33 4.62 -8.95
CA ARG A 11 -0.23 5.64 -8.05
C ARG A 11 -1.25 5.04 -7.06
N SER A 12 -1.93 3.97 -7.45
CA SER A 12 -2.88 3.26 -6.60
C SER A 12 -2.18 2.39 -5.55
N SER A 13 -1.05 1.75 -5.89
CA SER A 13 -0.27 1.01 -4.88
C SER A 13 0.36 1.94 -3.84
N ALA A 14 0.78 3.15 -4.25
CA ALA A 14 1.26 4.16 -3.31
C ALA A 14 0.15 4.65 -2.34
N LEU A 15 -1.09 4.81 -2.85
CA LEU A 15 -2.26 5.11 -2.01
C LEU A 15 -2.52 3.98 -1.01
N ALA A 16 -2.59 2.73 -1.48
CA ALA A 16 -2.82 1.55 -0.64
C ALA A 16 -1.74 1.40 0.43
N SER A 17 -0.48 1.67 0.08
CA SER A 17 0.64 1.59 1.01
C SER A 17 0.52 2.60 2.16
N LYS A 18 0.03 3.81 1.89
CA LYS A 18 -0.24 4.81 2.93
C LYS A 18 -1.50 4.47 3.74
N ALA A 19 -2.56 4.02 3.06
CA ALA A 19 -3.83 3.67 3.66
C ALA A 19 -3.77 2.47 4.62
N THR A 20 -2.89 1.51 4.34
CA THR A 20 -2.71 0.31 5.17
C THR A 20 -1.48 0.40 6.09
N GLY A 21 -0.60 1.37 5.82
CA GLY A 21 0.73 1.44 6.39
C GLY A 21 1.71 0.38 5.82
N PHE A 22 1.26 -0.56 4.99
CA PHE A 22 2.11 -1.61 4.45
C PHE A 22 3.00 -1.07 3.33
N PRO A 23 4.35 -1.11 3.44
CA PRO A 23 5.24 -0.51 2.46
C PRO A 23 5.43 -1.38 1.20
N ILE A 24 4.44 -1.40 0.30
CA ILE A 24 4.40 -2.26 -0.90
C ILE A 24 5.67 -2.14 -1.77
N ALA A 25 6.17 -0.93 -2.01
CA ALA A 25 7.35 -0.72 -2.84
C ALA A 25 8.63 -1.30 -2.20
N LYS A 26 8.76 -1.18 -0.86
CA LYS A 26 9.91 -1.71 -0.11
C LYS A 26 9.87 -3.24 -0.05
N MET A 27 8.68 -3.81 0.12
CA MET A 27 8.49 -5.26 0.07
C MET A 27 8.80 -5.80 -1.32
N ALA A 28 8.25 -5.18 -2.38
CA ALA A 28 8.54 -5.57 -3.77
C ALA A 28 10.03 -5.53 -4.10
N ALA A 29 10.77 -4.54 -3.60
CA ALA A 29 12.22 -4.48 -3.75
C ALA A 29 12.93 -5.67 -3.07
N LYS A 30 12.54 -6.04 -1.85
CA LYS A 30 13.12 -7.22 -1.16
C LYS A 30 12.76 -8.52 -1.87
N LEU A 31 11.51 -8.68 -2.33
CA LEU A 31 11.09 -9.82 -3.13
C LEU A 31 11.92 -9.95 -4.41
N SER A 32 12.27 -8.82 -5.05
CA SER A 32 13.11 -8.84 -6.26
C SER A 32 14.55 -9.34 -6.04
N VAL A 33 15.03 -9.31 -4.80
CA VAL A 33 16.36 -9.80 -4.40
C VAL A 33 16.31 -11.29 -3.96
N GLY A 34 15.13 -11.91 -3.97
CA GLY A 34 14.95 -13.34 -3.67
C GLY A 34 14.47 -13.65 -2.26
N TYR A 35 14.05 -12.65 -1.48
CA TYR A 35 13.38 -12.87 -0.19
C TYR A 35 11.95 -13.38 -0.40
N SER A 36 11.46 -14.19 0.54
CA SER A 36 10.05 -14.58 0.62
C SER A 36 9.25 -13.65 1.56
N LEU A 37 7.92 -13.63 1.42
CA LEU A 37 7.03 -12.81 2.25
C LEU A 37 7.10 -13.16 3.75
N ASP A 38 7.45 -14.40 4.08
CA ASP A 38 7.53 -14.89 5.46
C ASP A 38 8.83 -14.45 6.16
N GLU A 39 9.90 -14.24 5.39
CA GLU A 39 11.21 -13.81 5.88
C GLU A 39 11.30 -12.29 6.09
N ILE A 40 10.40 -11.52 5.47
CA ILE A 40 10.42 -10.07 5.55
C ILE A 40 9.63 -9.63 6.79
N PRO A 41 10.27 -9.02 7.80
CA PRO A 41 9.55 -8.50 8.96
C PRO A 41 8.73 -7.27 8.57
N ASN A 42 7.51 -7.18 9.10
CA ASN A 42 6.67 -6.01 8.89
C ASN A 42 7.22 -4.80 9.66
N ASP A 43 7.47 -3.68 8.97
CA ASP A 43 8.12 -2.50 9.57
C ASP A 43 7.26 -1.82 10.66
N ILE A 44 5.92 -1.96 10.58
CA ILE A 44 4.99 -1.33 11.54
C ILE A 44 4.93 -2.12 12.85
N THR A 45 4.59 -3.41 12.77
CA THR A 45 4.34 -4.25 13.96
C THR A 45 5.61 -4.93 14.48
N LYS A 46 6.67 -5.03 13.67
CA LYS A 46 7.98 -5.67 13.95
C LYS A 46 7.96 -7.11 14.48
N LYS A 47 6.78 -7.70 14.67
CA LYS A 47 6.56 -9.04 15.24
C LYS A 47 5.94 -10.03 14.25
N MET A 48 5.31 -9.54 13.18
CA MET A 48 4.57 -10.36 12.22
C MET A 48 5.29 -10.36 10.86
N PRO A 49 5.29 -11.49 10.14
CA PRO A 49 5.80 -11.55 8.76
C PRO A 49 4.98 -10.65 7.83
N ALA A 50 5.51 -10.33 6.65
CA ALA A 50 4.80 -9.55 5.63
C ALA A 50 3.65 -10.34 4.94
N SER A 51 3.52 -11.64 5.26
CA SER A 51 2.47 -12.55 4.83
C SER A 51 1.18 -12.37 5.65
N PHE A 52 0.54 -11.22 5.53
CA PHE A 52 -0.77 -10.96 6.14
C PHE A 52 -1.59 -9.99 5.31
N GLU A 53 -2.91 -10.08 5.42
CA GLU A 53 -3.81 -9.09 4.83
C GLU A 53 -4.08 -7.96 5.86
N PRO A 54 -3.79 -6.69 5.52
CA PRO A 54 -4.01 -5.59 6.44
C PRO A 54 -5.50 -5.31 6.65
N SER A 55 -5.94 -5.31 7.91
CA SER A 55 -7.28 -4.85 8.32
C SER A 55 -7.21 -3.42 8.80
N ILE A 56 -8.11 -2.56 8.32
CA ILE A 56 -8.21 -1.14 8.70
C ILE A 56 -9.59 -0.86 9.29
N ASP A 57 -9.63 -0.15 10.41
CA ASP A 57 -10.88 0.23 11.12
C ASP A 57 -11.33 1.66 10.77
N TYR A 58 -10.80 2.23 9.69
CA TYR A 58 -11.07 3.61 9.25
C TYR A 58 -11.26 3.67 7.74
N VAL A 59 -11.95 4.70 7.26
CA VAL A 59 -12.19 4.91 5.83
C VAL A 59 -11.17 5.90 5.27
N VAL A 60 -10.49 5.50 4.19
CA VAL A 60 -9.55 6.35 3.46
C VAL A 60 -10.20 6.86 2.18
N ILE A 61 -10.28 8.18 2.04
CA ILE A 61 -10.79 8.83 0.83
C ILE A 61 -9.64 9.52 0.09
N LYS A 62 -9.50 9.20 -1.19
CA LYS A 62 -8.63 9.92 -2.12
C LYS A 62 -9.44 10.98 -2.86
N LEU A 63 -9.11 12.24 -2.63
CA LEU A 63 -9.63 13.36 -3.40
C LEU A 63 -8.68 13.65 -4.56
N GLY A 64 -9.21 13.62 -5.79
CA GLY A 64 -8.49 14.05 -6.98
C GLY A 64 -8.75 15.53 -7.22
N ASP A 65 -7.72 16.36 -7.11
CA ASP A 65 -7.82 17.75 -7.53
C ASP A 65 -7.69 17.82 -9.07
N ARG A 66 -8.55 18.59 -9.72
CA ARG A 66 -8.50 18.82 -11.18
C ARG A 66 -7.38 19.77 -11.57
N ASN A 67 -6.94 20.66 -10.66
CA ASN A 67 -5.97 21.70 -10.98
C ASN A 67 -4.52 21.28 -10.71
N ASP A 68 -4.30 20.21 -9.93
CA ASP A 68 -2.97 19.64 -9.70
C ASP A 68 -3.04 18.12 -9.44
N PRO A 69 -2.69 17.29 -10.43
CA PRO A 69 -2.73 15.82 -10.31
C PRO A 69 -1.67 15.25 -9.36
N SER A 70 -0.72 16.06 -8.89
CA SER A 70 0.34 15.64 -7.96
C SER A 70 -0.10 15.69 -6.50
N THR A 71 -1.04 16.57 -6.15
CA THR A 71 -1.53 16.77 -4.78
C THR A 71 -2.65 15.79 -4.45
N THR A 72 -2.30 14.52 -4.21
CA THR A 72 -3.24 13.54 -3.65
C THR A 72 -3.36 13.75 -2.14
N ARG A 73 -4.44 14.42 -1.68
CA ARG A 73 -4.78 14.49 -0.26
C ARG A 73 -5.50 13.20 0.16
N GLN A 74 -5.01 12.58 1.23
CA GLN A 74 -5.67 11.47 1.91
C GLN A 74 -6.31 12.00 3.19
N LEU A 75 -7.60 11.77 3.35
CA LEU A 75 -8.31 12.06 4.59
C LEU A 75 -8.65 10.73 5.26
N ASN A 76 -8.30 10.61 6.54
CA ASN A 76 -8.67 9.49 7.39
C ASN A 76 -9.92 9.90 8.17
N PHE A 77 -11.03 9.20 7.95
CA PHE A 77 -12.22 9.33 8.78
C PHE A 77 -12.25 8.16 9.75
N TYR A 78 -12.12 8.45 11.05
CA TYR A 78 -12.39 7.50 12.11
C TYR A 78 -13.92 7.38 12.24
N CYS A 79 -14.44 6.15 12.16
CA CYS A 79 -15.85 5.88 12.48
C CYS A 79 -16.06 5.93 14.00
#